data_AF-A0A2V1BBQ9-F1
#
_entry.id   AF-A0A2V1BBQ9-F1
#
_cell.length_a   1.000
_cell.length_b   1.000
_cell.length_c   1.000
_cell.angle_alpha   90.00
_cell.angle_beta   90.00
_cell.angle_gamma   90.00
#
_symmetry.space_group_name_H-M   'P 1'
#
loop_
_entity.id
_entity.type
_entity.pdbx_description
1 polymer ?
#
loop_
_entity_poly.entity_id
_entity_poly.type
_entity_poly.pdbx_seq_one_letter_code
_entity_poly.pdbx_strand_id
1 'polypeptide(L)'
;MIGVQTKQADGLSFTRLYFAGHASVFNQPEAALRMQQRTIAGLDIATGKIPLTLGKNVTTKGPRESTFREGPATVQLQRTPLDAVYDPITYVPVQSNVSKSAEKISSSKIAVAGELTPHPLAGMTIKKIREMANGNFTK
;
A
#
# COMPACT_ATOMS: atom_id res chain seq x y z
N MET A 1 -9.84 5.44 -15.64
CA MET A 1 -9.57 4.49 -14.55
C MET A 1 -10.85 4.38 -13.74
N ILE A 2 -11.37 3.17 -13.49
CA ILE A 2 -12.56 3.00 -12.65
C ILE A 2 -12.11 3.16 -11.18
N GLY A 3 -12.96 3.74 -10.32
CA GLY A 3 -12.63 3.88 -8.90
C GLY A 3 -11.76 5.09 -8.54
N VAL A 4 -11.59 6.07 -9.44
CA VAL A 4 -10.68 7.21 -9.20
C VAL A 4 -11.21 8.51 -9.79
N GLN A 5 -11.02 9.62 -9.08
CA GLN A 5 -11.31 10.97 -9.57
C GLN A 5 -10.04 11.83 -9.52
N THR A 6 -9.65 12.40 -10.66
CA THR A 6 -8.42 13.20 -10.78
C THR A 6 -8.74 14.60 -11.26
N LYS A 7 -8.06 15.60 -10.67
CA LYS A 7 -7.96 16.96 -11.19
C LYS A 7 -6.47 17.26 -11.40
N GLN A 8 -6.11 17.66 -12.59
CA GLN A 8 -4.73 17.81 -13.00
C GLN A 8 -4.53 19.11 -13.77
N ALA A 9 -3.40 19.75 -13.50
CA ALA A 9 -2.88 20.92 -14.19
C ALA A 9 -1.40 20.65 -14.50
N ASP A 10 -1.12 20.39 -15.78
CA ASP A 10 0.20 20.05 -16.29
C ASP A 10 0.86 18.90 -15.50
N GLY A 11 2.08 19.10 -14.99
CA GLY A 11 2.82 18.14 -14.18
C GLY A 11 2.30 17.92 -12.75
N LEU A 12 1.27 18.66 -12.31
CA LEU A 12 0.69 18.51 -10.98
C LEU A 12 -0.71 17.88 -11.07
N SER A 13 -0.91 16.77 -10.37
CA SER A 13 -2.21 16.11 -10.27
C SER A 13 -2.63 15.92 -8.81
N PHE A 14 -3.93 16.07 -8.57
CA PHE A 14 -4.58 15.66 -7.33
C PHE A 14 -5.58 14.56 -7.66
N THR A 15 -5.40 13.41 -7.04
CA THR A 15 -6.19 12.21 -7.33
C THR A 15 -6.80 11.65 -6.06
N ARG A 16 -8.13 11.53 -6.06
CA ARG A 16 -8.88 10.77 -5.06
C ARG A 16 -9.01 9.33 -5.55
N LEU A 17 -8.43 8.40 -4.81
CA LEU A 17 -8.60 6.97 -4.97
C LEU A 17 -9.78 6.52 -4.11
N TYR A 18 -10.81 5.93 -4.73
CA TYR A 18 -11.96 5.41 -4.00
C TYR A 18 -11.67 4.02 -3.45
N PHE A 19 -12.32 3.68 -2.34
CA PHE A 19 -12.16 2.39 -1.66
C PHE A 19 -10.69 2.16 -1.29
N ALA A 20 -10.01 3.22 -0.82
CA ALA A 20 -8.62 3.22 -0.40
C ALA A 20 -8.44 3.98 0.92
N GLY A 21 -7.79 3.33 1.89
CA GLY A 21 -7.44 3.94 3.16
C GLY A 21 -6.08 4.65 3.15
N HIS A 22 -5.49 4.81 4.34
CA HIS A 22 -4.16 5.39 4.52
C HIS A 22 -3.09 4.64 3.72
N ALA A 23 -3.16 3.31 3.72
CA ALA A 23 -2.30 2.44 2.92
C ALA A 23 -2.94 2.16 1.55
N SER A 24 -3.11 3.20 0.73
CA SER A 24 -3.85 3.15 -0.53
C SER A 24 -3.38 2.06 -1.51
N VAL A 25 -2.06 1.82 -1.59
CA VAL A 25 -1.46 0.78 -2.45
C VAL A 25 -1.88 -0.63 -2.03
N PHE A 26 -2.16 -0.82 -0.74
CA PHE A 26 -2.59 -2.11 -0.19
C PHE A 26 -4.09 -2.37 -0.48
N ASN A 27 -4.94 -1.35 -0.44
CA ASN A 27 -6.37 -1.47 -0.75
C ASN A 27 -6.66 -1.47 -2.25
N GLN A 28 -5.82 -0.84 -3.06
CA GLN A 28 -6.05 -0.63 -4.49
C GLN A 28 -4.74 -0.80 -5.28
N PRO A 29 -4.13 -2.01 -5.25
CA PRO A 29 -2.83 -2.24 -5.87
C PRO A 29 -2.85 -1.98 -7.38
N GLU A 30 -3.92 -2.35 -8.07
CA GLU A 30 -4.03 -2.13 -9.52
C GLU A 30 -4.10 -0.64 -9.88
N ALA A 31 -4.92 0.14 -9.18
CA ALA A 31 -5.05 1.56 -9.44
C ALA A 31 -3.75 2.30 -9.10
N ALA A 32 -3.12 1.97 -7.98
CA ALA A 32 -1.82 2.53 -7.58
C ALA A 32 -0.74 2.23 -8.62
N LEU A 33 -0.65 0.99 -9.11
CA LEU A 33 0.31 0.60 -10.15
C LEU A 33 0.09 1.39 -11.44
N ARG A 34 -1.17 1.52 -11.88
CA ARG A 34 -1.50 2.28 -13.09
C ARG A 34 -1.14 3.77 -12.93
N MET A 35 -1.40 4.36 -11.77
CA MET A 35 -1.00 5.75 -11.48
C MET A 35 0.52 5.92 -11.50
N GLN A 36 1.25 5.00 -10.88
CA GLN A 36 2.72 5.01 -10.87
C GLN A 36 3.28 4.92 -12.29
N GLN A 37 2.83 3.95 -13.09
CA GLN A 37 3.29 3.77 -14.47
C GLN A 37 3.02 5.02 -15.32
N ARG A 38 1.85 5.65 -15.18
CA ARG A 38 1.50 6.89 -15.90
C ARG A 38 2.37 8.06 -15.48
N THR A 39 2.63 8.19 -14.18
CA THR A 39 3.49 9.25 -13.64
C THR A 39 4.90 9.14 -14.21
N ILE A 40 5.48 7.94 -14.18
CA ILE A 40 6.84 7.69 -14.71
C ILE A 40 6.91 7.92 -16.22
N ALA A 41 5.86 7.53 -16.96
CA ALA A 41 5.78 7.73 -18.40
C ALA A 41 5.45 9.18 -18.81
N GLY A 42 5.20 10.08 -17.86
CA GLY A 42 4.81 11.46 -18.15
C GLY A 42 3.45 11.57 -18.84
N LEU A 43 2.49 10.72 -18.48
CA LEU A 43 1.14 10.68 -19.05
C LEU A 43 0.11 11.22 -18.06
N ASP A 44 -1.03 11.70 -18.56
CA ASP A 44 -2.15 12.12 -17.72
C ASP A 44 -2.62 10.98 -16.79
N ILE A 45 -2.88 11.29 -15.53
CA ILE A 45 -3.16 10.27 -14.52
C ILE A 45 -4.54 9.63 -14.73
N ALA A 46 -5.51 10.36 -15.29
CA ALA A 46 -6.88 9.88 -15.45
C ALA A 46 -7.02 8.79 -16.53
N THR A 47 -6.45 9.03 -17.71
CA THR A 47 -6.60 8.18 -18.89
C THR A 47 -5.31 7.46 -19.27
N GLY A 48 -4.15 8.08 -19.06
CA GLY A 48 -2.84 7.56 -19.47
C GLY A 48 -2.64 7.62 -20.99
N LYS A 49 -3.25 8.58 -21.67
CA LYS A 49 -3.23 8.72 -23.14
C LYS A 49 -2.58 10.03 -23.61
N ILE A 50 -2.61 11.05 -22.77
CA ILE A 50 -2.15 12.39 -23.10
C ILE A 50 -0.75 12.56 -22.51
N PRO A 51 0.30 12.73 -23.34
CA PRO A 51 1.62 13.07 -22.85
C PRO A 51 1.62 14.48 -22.25
N LEU A 52 2.12 14.57 -21.02
CA LEU A 52 2.28 15.81 -20.29
C LEU A 52 3.64 16.39 -20.65
N THR A 53 3.62 17.42 -21.48
CA THR A 53 4.77 18.28 -21.69
C THR A 53 4.56 19.54 -20.86
N LEU A 54 5.49 19.80 -19.94
CA LEU A 54 5.57 21.04 -19.16
C LEU A 54 5.39 22.26 -20.08
N GLY A 55 4.48 23.16 -19.70
CA GLY A 55 4.22 24.42 -20.41
C GLY A 55 3.09 24.38 -21.44
N LYS A 56 2.42 23.24 -21.66
CA LYS A 56 1.21 23.19 -22.53
C LYS A 56 -0.08 23.63 -21.84
N ASN A 57 -0.02 24.05 -20.57
CA ASN A 57 -1.18 24.50 -19.79
C ASN A 57 -2.36 23.50 -19.79
N VAL A 58 -2.05 22.19 -19.85
CA VAL A 58 -3.06 21.14 -19.90
C VAL A 58 -3.79 21.10 -18.57
N THR A 59 -5.07 21.48 -18.55
CA THR A 59 -5.90 21.44 -17.35
C THR A 59 -7.11 20.56 -17.60
N THR A 60 -7.29 19.55 -16.77
CA THR A 60 -8.46 18.67 -16.85
C THR A 60 -9.70 19.40 -16.32
N LYS A 61 -10.84 19.26 -17.01
CA LYS A 61 -12.14 19.69 -16.50
C LYS A 61 -12.83 18.50 -15.85
N GLY A 62 -13.18 18.65 -14.57
CA GLY A 62 -13.98 17.69 -13.82
C GLY A 62 -15.18 18.39 -13.17
N PRO A 63 -16.11 17.63 -12.57
CA PRO A 63 -17.22 18.21 -11.83
C PRO A 63 -16.69 19.11 -10.70
N ARG A 64 -17.42 20.19 -10.41
CA ARG A 64 -17.05 21.16 -9.37
C ARG A 64 -17.01 20.52 -7.99
N GLU A 65 -17.82 19.50 -7.76
CA GLU A 65 -17.97 18.83 -6.48
C GLU A 65 -17.73 17.32 -6.61
N SER A 66 -17.16 16.76 -5.55
CA SER A 66 -17.05 15.30 -5.37
C SER A 66 -18.22 14.84 -4.51
N THR A 67 -19.21 14.22 -5.13
CA THR A 67 -20.42 13.71 -4.46
C THR A 67 -20.21 12.35 -3.81
N PHE A 68 -19.12 11.65 -4.17
CA PHE A 68 -18.79 10.36 -3.59
C PHE A 68 -18.39 10.49 -2.11
N ARG A 69 -18.96 9.64 -1.27
CA ARG A 69 -18.63 9.50 0.15
C ARG A 69 -18.16 8.09 0.40
N GLU A 70 -16.93 7.97 0.89
CA GLU A 70 -16.36 6.68 1.26
C GLU A 70 -16.78 6.33 2.69
N GLY A 71 -17.25 5.10 2.89
CA GLY A 71 -17.54 4.56 4.21
C GLY A 71 -16.29 4.03 4.92
N PRO A 72 -16.41 3.52 6.17
CA PRO A 72 -15.28 3.01 6.94
C PRO A 72 -14.78 1.63 6.48
N ALA A 73 -15.20 1.14 5.31
CA ALA A 73 -14.94 -0.23 4.84
C ALA A 73 -13.45 -0.55 4.64
N THR A 74 -12.61 0.47 4.44
CA THR A 74 -11.16 0.31 4.24
C THR A 74 -10.37 0.36 5.55
N VAL A 75 -11.03 0.62 6.68
CA VAL A 75 -10.40 0.64 8.01
C VAL A 75 -10.28 -0.78 8.53
N GLN A 76 -9.04 -1.26 8.67
CA GLN A 76 -8.77 -2.54 9.30
C GLN A 76 -8.62 -2.37 10.81
N LEU A 77 -9.56 -2.93 11.57
CA LEU A 77 -9.52 -2.94 13.04
C LEU A 77 -8.69 -4.10 13.60
N GLN A 78 -8.45 -5.13 12.78
CA GLN A 78 -7.71 -6.33 13.14
C GLN A 78 -6.50 -6.50 12.24
N ARG A 79 -5.48 -7.19 12.74
CA ARG A 79 -4.27 -7.50 11.98
C ARG A 79 -4.63 -8.34 10.76
N THR A 80 -4.20 -7.91 9.58
CA THR A 80 -4.33 -8.74 8.37
C THR A 80 -3.48 -10.01 8.52
N PRO A 81 -4.04 -11.20 8.23
CA PRO A 81 -3.29 -12.45 8.15
C PRO A 81 -2.14 -12.36 7.14
N LEU A 82 -1.07 -13.13 7.36
CA LEU A 82 0.12 -13.07 6.50
C LEU A 82 -0.12 -13.68 5.11
N ASP A 83 -1.08 -14.59 5.01
CA ASP A 83 -1.52 -15.32 3.82
C ASP A 83 -2.75 -14.70 3.15
N ALA A 84 -3.09 -13.45 3.50
CA ALA A 84 -4.23 -12.76 2.92
C ALA A 84 -3.94 -12.35 1.47
N VAL A 85 -4.96 -12.47 0.61
CA VAL A 85 -4.91 -12.13 -0.81
C VAL A 85 -5.88 -10.99 -1.08
N TYR A 86 -5.49 -10.09 -1.99
CA TYR A 86 -6.35 -8.98 -2.42
C TYR A 86 -7.55 -9.50 -3.23
N ASP A 87 -8.76 -9.09 -2.84
CA ASP A 87 -9.98 -9.35 -3.59
C ASP A 87 -10.49 -8.05 -4.26
N PRO A 88 -10.56 -8.00 -5.61
CA PRO A 88 -11.00 -6.82 -6.35
C PRO A 88 -12.51 -6.53 -6.24
N ILE A 89 -13.31 -7.46 -5.72
CA ILE A 89 -14.75 -7.25 -5.53
C ILE A 89 -15.01 -6.53 -4.21
N THR A 90 -14.35 -6.96 -3.14
CA THR A 90 -14.54 -6.41 -1.79
C THR A 90 -13.55 -5.28 -1.46
N TYR A 91 -12.48 -5.11 -2.23
CA TYR A 91 -11.41 -4.11 -2.02
C TYR A 91 -10.70 -4.22 -0.66
N VAL A 92 -10.79 -5.38 -0.02
CA VAL A 92 -10.20 -5.70 1.27
C VAL A 92 -9.43 -7.01 1.12
N PRO A 93 -8.28 -7.19 1.79
CA PRO A 93 -7.60 -8.48 1.82
C PRO A 93 -8.47 -9.52 2.52
N VAL A 94 -8.65 -10.66 1.86
CA VAL A 94 -9.39 -11.82 2.38
C VAL A 94 -8.43 -12.96 2.65
N GLN A 95 -8.74 -13.85 3.60
CA GLN A 95 -7.96 -15.07 3.79
C GLN A 95 -8.02 -15.90 2.51
N SER A 96 -6.87 -16.41 2.08
CA SER A 96 -6.85 -17.33 0.95
C SER A 96 -7.63 -18.59 1.34
N ASN A 97 -8.72 -18.87 0.64
CA ASN A 97 -9.39 -20.16 0.73
C ASN A 97 -8.55 -21.21 -0.01
N VAL A 98 -7.27 -21.36 0.35
CA VAL A 98 -6.58 -22.62 0.08
C VAL A 98 -7.35 -23.62 0.94
N SER A 99 -8.22 -24.37 0.26
CA SER A 99 -9.11 -25.39 0.78
C SER A 99 -8.58 -26.06 2.05
N LYS A 100 -9.49 -26.40 2.96
CA LYS A 100 -9.30 -27.24 4.17
C LYS A 100 -8.49 -28.54 3.98
N SER A 101 -7.97 -28.82 2.77
CA SER A 101 -6.92 -29.78 2.47
C SER A 101 -5.51 -29.36 2.94
N ALA A 102 -5.25 -28.08 3.24
CA ALA A 102 -3.94 -27.65 3.77
C ALA A 102 -3.76 -27.85 5.29
N GLU A 103 -4.85 -28.00 6.07
CA GLU A 103 -4.75 -28.30 7.51
C GLU A 103 -4.12 -29.68 7.77
N LYS A 104 -4.18 -30.62 6.81
CA LYS A 104 -3.57 -31.95 6.95
C LYS A 104 -2.05 -31.99 6.66
N ILE A 105 -1.47 -30.87 6.22
CA ILE A 105 -0.01 -30.75 5.98
C ILE A 105 0.69 -30.07 7.17
N SER A 106 -0.07 -29.51 8.13
CA SER A 106 0.46 -28.90 9.36
C SER A 106 1.05 -29.91 10.35
N SER A 107 0.70 -31.20 10.26
CA SER A 107 1.31 -32.27 11.08
C SER A 107 2.60 -32.85 10.50
N SER A 108 3.01 -32.47 9.28
CA SER A 108 4.34 -32.81 8.76
C SER A 108 5.29 -31.65 9.00
N LYS A 109 6.11 -31.84 10.03
CA LYS A 109 7.32 -31.09 10.40
C LYS A 109 8.15 -30.70 9.16
N ILE A 110 7.89 -29.52 8.57
CA ILE A 110 8.82 -28.90 7.61
C ILE A 110 9.71 -27.96 8.41
N ALA A 111 10.92 -28.43 8.70
CA ALA A 111 12.00 -27.62 9.23
C ALA A 111 12.39 -26.58 8.18
N VAL A 112 11.81 -25.38 8.25
CA VAL A 112 12.37 -24.21 7.58
C VAL A 112 13.40 -23.61 8.52
N ALA A 113 14.66 -23.96 8.29
CA ALA A 113 15.81 -23.29 8.88
C ALA A 113 15.91 -21.87 8.32
N GLY A 114 15.16 -20.96 8.92
CA GLY A 114 15.30 -19.52 8.80
C GLY A 114 15.24 -18.98 10.22
N GLU A 115 16.38 -18.98 10.88
CA GLU A 115 16.57 -18.47 12.24
C GLU A 115 16.10 -17.00 12.25
N LEU A 116 14.90 -16.74 12.80
CA LEU A 116 14.49 -15.39 13.17
C LEU A 116 15.39 -15.00 14.34
N THR A 117 16.63 -14.59 14.05
CA THR A 117 17.48 -13.97 15.06
C THR A 117 16.75 -12.69 15.47
N PRO A 118 16.28 -12.57 16.73
CA PRO A 118 15.70 -11.33 17.18
C PRO A 118 16.72 -10.21 17.00
N HIS A 119 16.27 -9.05 16.53
CA HIS A 119 17.12 -7.87 16.37
C HIS A 119 17.95 -7.69 17.67
N PRO A 120 19.25 -7.33 17.61
CA PRO A 120 20.15 -7.32 18.77
C PRO A 120 19.72 -6.39 19.92
N LEU A 121 18.71 -5.54 19.70
CA LEU A 121 18.11 -4.64 20.69
C LEU A 121 16.71 -5.10 21.15
N ALA A 122 16.17 -6.17 20.59
CA ALA A 122 14.87 -6.71 20.96
C ALA A 122 14.97 -7.28 22.39
N GLY A 123 14.24 -6.67 23.32
CA GLY A 123 14.25 -7.03 24.74
C GLY A 123 15.22 -6.22 25.62
N MET A 124 15.98 -5.26 25.06
CA MET A 124 16.81 -4.36 25.87
C MET A 124 16.03 -3.16 26.40
N THR A 125 16.28 -2.78 27.65
CA THR A 125 15.73 -1.57 28.24
C THR A 125 16.48 -0.33 27.76
N ILE A 126 15.78 0.81 27.67
CA ILE A 126 16.34 2.08 27.16
C ILE A 126 17.63 2.50 27.89
N LYS A 127 17.74 2.23 29.20
CA LYS A 127 18.97 2.49 29.98
C LYS A 127 20.17 1.71 29.43
N LYS A 128 19.99 0.43 29.10
CA LYS A 128 21.05 -0.47 28.63
C LYS A 128 21.47 -0.14 27.19
N ILE A 129 20.52 0.31 26.36
CA ILE A 129 20.81 0.81 25.00
C ILE A 129 21.66 2.09 25.06
N ARG A 130 21.33 3.00 25.99
CA ARG A 130 22.06 4.27 26.17
C ARG A 130 23.47 4.06 26.74
N GLU A 131 23.65 3.07 27.60
CA GLU A 131 24.95 2.67 28.15
C GLU A 131 25.88 2.14 27.06
N MET A 132 25.38 1.28 26.16
CA MET A 132 26.15 0.80 25.01
C MET A 132 26.52 1.92 24.02
N ALA A 133 25.66 2.91 23.83
CA ALA A 133 25.94 4.05 22.96
C ALA A 133 27.04 4.98 23.52
N ASN A 134 27.16 5.07 24.85
CA ASN A 134 28.12 5.94 25.53
C ASN A 134 29.47 5.27 25.83
N GLY A 135 29.56 3.94 25.78
CA GLY A 135 30.79 3.18 26.05
C GLY A 135 31.83 3.18 24.92
N ASN A 136 31.47 3.63 23.71
CA ASN A 136 32.32 3.54 22.51
C ASN A 136 33.21 4.76 22.22
N PHE A 137 33.37 5.70 23.17
CA PHE A 137 34.19 6.91 22.98
C PHE A 137 35.46 7.01 23.84
N THR A 138 35.88 5.94 24.53
CA THR A 138 37.19 5.92 25.20
C THR A 138 37.90 4.57 25.09
N LYS A 139 38.52 4.33 23.93
CA LYS A 139 39.83 3.68 23.82
C LYS A 139 40.44 3.94 22.45
#